data_AF-A0A7K3HHE7-F1
#
_entry.id   AF-A0A7K3HHE7-F1
#
_cell.length_a   1.000
_cell.length_b   1.000
_cell.length_c   1.000
_cell.angle_alpha   90.00
_cell.angle_beta   90.00
_cell.angle_gamma   90.00
#
_symmetry.space_group_name_H-M   'P 1'
#
loop_
_entity.id
_entity.type
_entity.pdbx_description
1 polymer ?
#
loop_
_entity_poly.entity_id
_entity_poly.type
_entity_poly.pdbx_seq_one_letter_code
_entity_poly.pdbx_strand_id
1 'polypeptide(L)' 'GRSAAQLAADLFGDPSRTVTVRAEMSRLRRTLGGVLDHRPYRFADGVDVRLLAPDHPGDLLPRSTAPL' A
#
# COMPACT_ATOMS: atom_id res chain seq x y z
N GLY A 1 -12.02 1.58 2.61
CA GLY A 1 -11.01 1.34 1.55
C GLY A 1 -10.72 2.63 0.80
N ARG A 2 -9.61 2.71 0.05
CA ARG A 2 -9.23 3.89 -0.76
C ARG A 2 -9.28 3.63 -2.26
N SER A 3 -9.61 4.65 -3.03
CA SER A 3 -9.52 4.59 -4.50
C SER A 3 -8.06 4.65 -4.97
N ALA A 4 -7.83 4.34 -6.25
CA ALA A 4 -6.50 4.47 -6.84
C ALA A 4 -6.00 5.92 -6.84
N ALA A 5 -6.90 6.90 -7.02
CA ALA A 5 -6.55 8.33 -7.01
C ALA A 5 -6.22 8.83 -5.61
N GLN A 6 -6.95 8.38 -4.59
CA GLN A 6 -6.67 8.71 -3.20
C GLN A 6 -5.30 8.15 -2.77
N LEU A 7 -5.04 6.86 -3.05
CA LEU A 7 -3.72 6.29 -2.79
C LEU A 7 -2.61 6.96 -3.58
N ALA A 8 -2.86 7.40 -4.81
CA ALA A 8 -1.86 8.10 -5.61
C ALA A 8 -1.50 9.46 -5.00
N ALA A 9 -2.49 10.20 -4.50
CA ALA A 9 -2.27 11.42 -3.75
C ALA A 9 -1.50 11.14 -2.44
N ASP A 10 -1.88 10.11 -1.68
CA ASP A 10 -1.22 9.78 -0.41
C ASP A 10 0.24 9.35 -0.57
N LEU A 11 0.55 8.59 -1.63
CA LEU A 11 1.89 8.00 -1.84
C LEU A 11 2.83 8.89 -2.64
N PHE A 12 2.29 9.69 -3.57
CA PHE A 12 3.09 10.43 -4.55
C PHE A 12 2.80 11.94 -4.56
N GLY A 13 1.83 12.42 -3.78
CA GLY A 13 1.36 13.80 -3.86
C GLY A 13 0.62 14.14 -5.15
N ASP A 14 0.38 13.17 -6.03
CA ASP A 14 -0.22 13.36 -7.35
C ASP A 14 -1.33 12.33 -7.60
N PRO A 15 -2.62 12.74 -7.55
CA PRO A 15 -3.76 11.84 -7.75
C PRO A 15 -3.82 11.27 -9.17
N SER A 16 -3.11 11.84 -10.15
CA SER A 16 -3.08 11.36 -11.53
C SER A 16 -2.30 10.05 -11.70
N ARG A 17 -1.40 9.72 -10.76
CA ARG A 17 -0.53 8.52 -10.78
C ARG A 17 -1.26 7.19 -10.51
N THR A 18 -2.54 7.10 -10.87
CA THR A 18 -3.40 5.94 -10.65
C THR A 18 -2.91 4.65 -11.33
N VAL A 19 -2.25 4.75 -12.49
CA VAL A 19 -1.69 3.59 -13.21
C VAL A 19 -0.58 2.92 -12.39
N THR A 20 0.31 3.72 -11.78
CA THR A 20 1.38 3.22 -10.90
C THR A 20 0.76 2.50 -9.70
N VAL A 21 -0.19 3.14 -9.02
CA VAL A 21 -0.91 2.53 -7.88
C VAL A 21 -1.59 1.22 -8.29
N ARG A 22 -2.32 1.19 -9.41
CA ARG A 22 -2.98 -0.03 -9.89
C ARG A 22 -1.99 -1.16 -10.17
N ALA A 23 -0.83 -0.83 -10.74
CA ALA A 23 0.22 -1.81 -11.01
C ALA A 23 0.83 -2.35 -9.71
N GLU A 24 1.11 -1.50 -8.72
CA GLU A 24 1.58 -1.94 -7.39
C GLU A 24 0.54 -2.77 -6.65
N MET A 25 -0.74 -2.37 -6.63
CA MET A 25 -1.79 -3.17 -5.98
C MET A 25 -1.99 -4.52 -6.66
N SER A 26 -1.80 -4.60 -7.98
CA SER A 26 -1.77 -5.88 -8.71
C SER A 26 -0.58 -6.75 -8.28
N ARG A 27 0.61 -6.17 -8.10
CA ARG A 27 1.79 -6.89 -7.57
C ARG A 27 1.54 -7.39 -6.16
N LEU A 28 1.07 -6.53 -5.26
CA LEU A 28 0.76 -6.89 -3.87
C LEU A 28 -0.24 -8.03 -3.79
N ARG A 29 -1.33 -8.00 -4.58
CA ARG A 29 -2.32 -9.09 -4.60
C ARG A 29 -1.75 -10.42 -5.12
N ARG A 30 -0.80 -10.38 -6.06
CA ARG A 30 -0.12 -11.59 -6.53
C ARG A 30 0.77 -12.20 -5.43
N THR A 31 1.40 -11.37 -4.61
CA THR A 31 2.28 -11.84 -3.53
C THR A 31 1.52 -12.20 -2.25
N LEU A 32 0.51 -11.42 -1.89
CA LEU A 32 -0.22 -11.49 -0.62
C LEU A 32 -1.59 -12.18 -0.74
N GLY A 33 -1.97 -12.64 -1.93
CA GLY A 33 -3.21 -13.37 -2.16
C GLY A 33 -4.48 -12.57 -1.82
N GLY A 34 -5.48 -13.27 -1.29
CA GLY A 34 -6.83 -12.75 -0.98
C GLY A 34 -6.92 -11.79 0.20
N VAL A 35 -5.79 -11.31 0.74
CA VAL A 35 -5.75 -10.36 1.87
C VAL A 35 -6.24 -8.97 1.48
N LEU A 36 -6.18 -8.61 0.18
CA LEU A 36 -6.62 -7.31 -0.33
C LEU A 36 -7.81 -7.46 -1.30
N ASP A 37 -8.87 -6.74 -0.98
CA ASP A 37 -10.11 -6.68 -1.74
C ASP A 37 -10.04 -5.69 -2.91
N HIS A 38 -10.87 -5.95 -3.92
CA HIS A 38 -10.94 -5.11 -5.11
C HIS A 38 -11.92 -3.95 -4.91
N ARG A 39 -11.43 -2.72 -5.15
CA ARG A 39 -12.15 -1.43 -5.26
C ARG A 39 -13.36 -1.19 -4.31
N PRO A 40 -13.29 -0.17 -3.45
CA PRO A 40 -12.08 0.58 -3.08
C PRO A 40 -11.08 -0.38 -2.43
N TYR A 41 -9.78 -0.18 -2.65
CA TYR A 41 -8.75 -1.05 -2.08
C TYR A 41 -8.85 -1.05 -0.56
N ARG A 42 -8.99 -2.24 0.01
CA ARG A 42 -9.14 -2.48 1.45
C ARG A 42 -8.60 -3.86 1.78
N PHE A 43 -8.33 -4.11 3.05
CA PHE A 43 -8.13 -5.47 3.52
C PHE A 43 -9.44 -6.25 3.38
N ALA A 44 -9.35 -7.54 3.06
CA ALA A 44 -10.50 -8.41 2.96
C ALA A 44 -11.20 -8.56 4.31
N ASP A 45 -12.50 -8.82 4.27
CA ASP A 45 -13.29 -9.02 5.49
C ASP A 45 -12.74 -10.21 6.29
N GLY A 46 -12.71 -10.08 7.62
CA GLY A 46 -12.16 -11.09 8.52
C GLY A 46 -10.63 -11.10 8.63
N VAL A 47 -9.92 -10.20 7.94
CA VAL A 47 -8.48 -9.99 8.16
C VAL A 47 -8.28 -9.04 9.35
N ASP A 48 -7.61 -9.52 10.40
CA ASP A 48 -7.09 -8.67 11.47
C ASP A 48 -5.78 -8.00 11.01
N VAL A 49 -5.74 -6.67 11.11
CA VAL A 49 -4.61 -5.86 10.66
C VAL A 49 -4.06 -5.07 11.84
N ARG A 50 -2.80 -5.33 12.15
CA ARG A 50 -2.06 -4.60 13.18
C ARG A 50 -0.86 -3.91 12.56
N LEU A 51 -0.77 -2.61 12.76
CA LEU A 51 0.42 -1.84 12.40
C LEU A 51 1.45 -1.99 13.51
N LEU A 52 2.54 -2.68 13.22
CA LEU A 52 3.70 -2.75 14.11
C LEU A 52 4.75 -1.78 13.57
N ALA A 53 4.97 -0.69 14.30
CA ALA A 53 6.03 0.26 13.98
C ALA A 53 7.24 -0.03 14.88
N PRO A 54 8.47 0.12 14.37
CA PRO A 54 9.67 0.12 15.20
C PRO A 54 9.71 1.37 16.09
N ASP A 55 10.46 1.30 17.19
CA ASP A 55 10.67 2.45 18.08
C ASP A 55 11.34 3.63 17.36
N HIS A 56 12.18 3.32 16.36
CA HIS A 56 12.82 4.32 15.50
C HIS A 56 12.37 4.16 14.04
N PRO A 57 11.81 5.20 13.40
CA PRO A 57 11.33 5.13 12.02
C PRO A 57 12.37 4.65 10.99
N GLY A 58 13.66 4.93 11.23
CA GLY A 58 14.76 4.49 10.37
C GLY A 58 14.91 2.97 10.28
N ASP A 59 14.39 2.23 11.26
CA ASP A 59 14.46 0.77 11.32
C ASP A 59 13.37 0.09 10.49
N LEU A 60 12.42 0.84 9.92
CA LEU A 60 11.28 0.26 9.17
C LEU A 60 11.74 -0.43 7.89
N LEU A 61 12.75 0.11 7.21
CA LEU A 61 13.28 -0.40 5.94
C LEU A 61 14.81 -0.34 5.90
N PRO A 62 15.52 -1.14 6.72
CA PRO A 62 16.97 -1.02 6.93
C PRO A 62 17.80 -1.32 5.66
N ARG A 63 17.17 -1.85 4.60
CA ARG A 63 17.80 -2.12 3.30
C ARG A 63 17.17 -1.36 2.14
N SER A 64 16.27 -0.41 2.39
CA SER A 64 15.69 0.39 1.31
C SER A 64 16.72 1.39 0.79
N THR A 65 16.89 1.41 -0.53
CA THR A 65 17.67 2.43 -1.25
C THR A 65 16.78 3.47 -1.91
N ALA A 66 15.46 3.40 -1.70
CA ALA A 66 14.53 4.42 -2.18
C ALA A 66 14.76 5.75 -1.45
N PRO A 67 14.54 6.89 -2.11
CA PRO A 67 14.61 8.20 -1.45
C PRO A 67 13.61 8.24 -0.29
N LEU A 68 14.06 8.72 0.87
CA LEU A 68 13.20 9.07 2.02
C LEU A 68 12.60 10.45 1.83
#